data_AF-A0A958C3W4-F1
#
_entry.id   AF-A0A958C3W4-F1
#
_cell.length_a   1.000
_cell.length_b   1.000
_cell.length_c   1.000
_cell.angle_alpha   90.00
_cell.angle_beta   90.00
_cell.angle_gamma   90.00
#
_symmetry.space_group_name_H-M   'P 1'
#
loop_
_entity.id
_entity.type
_entity.pdbx_description
1 polymer ?
#
loop_
_entity_poly.entity_id
_entity_poly.type
_entity_poly.pdbx_seq_one_letter_code
_entity_poly.pdbx_strand_id
1 'polypeptide(L)'
;YMQNVLAHRRRILEDGIYPVPYSAKTRLALVDLVDVGETAATVLLETGHKDAVYELTGEAGMTQTEVAAVLGHAAGRTVMVEETAVEDWRRQAIAGGMGRYQVDTLTRMFAYYDAHGLTGNPNVLRWLLGREPTSFASFARREFSPESG
;
A
#
# COMPACT_ATOMS: atom_id res chain seq x y z
N TYR A 1 2.20 2.55 -1.29
CA TYR A 1 1.18 3.37 -0.60
C TYR A 1 0.04 2.49 -0.15
N MET A 2 -0.62 2.85 0.95
CA MET A 2 -1.83 2.14 1.41
C MET A 2 -2.95 2.24 0.37
N GLN A 3 -3.13 3.39 -0.27
CA GLN A 3 -4.14 3.66 -1.30
C GLN A 3 -4.09 2.72 -2.50
N ASN A 4 -2.97 2.02 -2.74
CA ASN A 4 -2.87 1.04 -3.82
C ASN A 4 -3.92 -0.09 -3.68
N VAL A 5 -4.32 -0.44 -2.45
CA VAL A 5 -5.34 -1.48 -2.22
C VAL A 5 -6.74 -1.03 -2.69
N LEU A 6 -6.98 0.28 -2.84
CA LEU A 6 -8.28 0.81 -3.27
C LEU A 6 -8.59 0.47 -4.74
N ALA A 7 -7.56 0.19 -5.55
CA ALA A 7 -7.74 -0.34 -6.91
C ALA A 7 -8.52 -1.67 -6.92
N HIS A 8 -8.51 -2.39 -5.79
CA HIS A 8 -9.20 -3.67 -5.63
C HIS A 8 -10.40 -3.57 -4.67
N ARG A 9 -10.82 -2.35 -4.28
CA ARG A 9 -11.85 -2.13 -3.26
C ARG A 9 -13.12 -2.93 -3.53
N ARG A 10 -13.61 -2.93 -4.77
CA ARG A 10 -14.80 -3.69 -5.17
C ARG A 10 -14.63 -5.19 -4.92
N ARG A 11 -13.54 -5.80 -5.41
CA ARG A 11 -13.27 -7.25 -5.21
C ARG A 11 -13.08 -7.59 -3.73
N ILE A 12 -12.47 -6.70 -2.96
CA ILE A 12 -12.31 -6.88 -1.51
C ILE A 12 -13.69 -6.91 -0.83
N LEU A 13 -14.56 -5.94 -1.14
CA LEU A 13 -15.87 -5.80 -0.50
C LEU A 13 -16.92 -6.81 -0.99
N GLU A 14 -16.93 -7.14 -2.28
CA GLU A 14 -17.93 -8.01 -2.92
C GLU A 14 -17.50 -9.48 -2.94
N ASP A 15 -16.23 -9.77 -3.24
CA ASP A 15 -15.73 -11.14 -3.42
C ASP A 15 -14.88 -11.64 -2.25
N GLY A 16 -14.34 -10.73 -1.42
CA GLY A 16 -13.40 -11.08 -0.36
C GLY A 16 -12.02 -11.44 -0.94
N ILE A 17 -11.65 -10.85 -2.08
CA ILE A 17 -10.40 -11.14 -2.79
C ILE A 17 -9.52 -9.90 -2.84
N TYR A 18 -8.28 -10.05 -2.35
CA TYR A 18 -7.20 -9.07 -2.50
C TYR A 18 -6.13 -9.63 -3.46
N PRO A 19 -6.17 -9.27 -4.76
CA PRO A 19 -5.22 -9.77 -5.73
C PRO A 19 -3.89 -9.03 -5.65
N VAL A 20 -2.78 -9.77 -5.74
CA VAL A 20 -1.42 -9.22 -5.77
C VAL A 20 -0.55 -9.97 -6.79
N PRO A 21 0.30 -9.28 -7.57
CA PRO A 21 1.17 -9.91 -8.57
C PRO A 21 2.55 -10.34 -8.02
N TYR A 22 2.58 -10.84 -6.78
CA TYR A 22 3.78 -11.31 -6.05
C TYR A 22 3.33 -12.21 -4.88
N SER A 23 4.26 -12.82 -4.15
CA SER A 23 3.91 -13.75 -3.06
C SER A 23 3.08 -13.08 -1.95
N ALA A 24 2.14 -13.84 -1.40
CA ALA A 24 1.37 -13.47 -0.22
C ALA A 24 2.27 -13.22 1.02
N LYS A 25 3.48 -13.78 1.01
CA LYS A 25 4.50 -13.62 2.07
C LYS A 25 5.35 -12.37 1.90
N THR A 26 5.27 -11.67 0.77
CA THR A 26 6.04 -10.45 0.51
C THR A 26 5.70 -9.37 1.53
N ARG A 27 6.74 -8.85 2.21
CA ARG A 27 6.60 -7.82 3.25
C ARG A 27 6.78 -6.42 2.66
N LEU A 28 5.76 -5.57 2.82
CA LEU A 28 5.77 -4.18 2.36
C LEU A 28 5.43 -3.21 3.50
N ALA A 29 6.26 -2.19 3.70
CA ALA A 29 6.00 -1.07 4.61
C ALA A 29 5.14 -0.02 3.89
N LEU A 30 3.82 -0.18 4.01
CA LEU A 30 2.86 0.69 3.33
C LEU A 30 2.71 2.01 4.10
N VAL A 31 2.87 3.13 3.40
CA VAL A 31 2.62 4.48 3.93
C VAL A 31 1.29 5.05 3.43
N ASP A 32 0.55 5.75 4.30
CA ASP A 32 -0.67 6.48 3.93
C ASP A 32 -0.29 7.76 3.16
N LEU A 33 -0.88 7.99 1.99
CA LEU A 33 -0.65 9.22 1.22
C LEU A 33 -1.10 10.50 1.96
N VAL A 34 -2.02 10.40 2.92
CA VAL A 34 -2.39 11.56 3.77
C VAL A 34 -1.19 11.99 4.63
N ASP A 35 -0.49 11.03 5.23
CA ASP A 35 0.71 11.31 6.03
C ASP A 35 1.87 11.83 5.17
N VAL A 36 2.02 11.30 3.94
CA VAL A 36 2.99 11.83 2.97
C VAL A 36 2.67 13.28 2.61
N GLY A 37 1.40 13.60 2.40
CA GLY A 37 0.94 14.96 2.10
C GLY A 37 1.20 15.94 3.25
N GLU A 38 0.90 15.53 4.49
CA GLU A 38 1.18 16.31 5.70
C GLU A 38 2.69 16.55 5.87
N THR A 39 3.50 15.51 5.70
CA THR A 39 4.96 15.61 5.77
C THR A 39 5.54 16.52 4.68
N ALA A 40 5.02 16.43 3.46
CA ALA A 40 5.42 17.31 2.37
C ALA A 40 5.08 18.78 2.68
N ALA A 41 3.93 19.05 3.31
CA ALA A 41 3.57 20.39 3.75
C ALA A 41 4.54 20.91 4.83
N THR A 42 4.88 20.09 5.84
CA THR A 42 5.90 20.44 6.86
C THR A 42 7.22 20.82 6.20
N VAL A 43 7.74 19.95 5.32
CA VAL A 43 9.04 20.18 4.65
C VAL A 43 9.05 21.45 3.79
N LEU A 44 7.92 21.80 3.17
CA LEU A 44 7.81 22.99 2.32
C LEU A 44 7.64 24.29 3.12
N LEU A 45 7.02 24.23 4.30
CA LEU A 45 6.67 25.41 5.09
C LEU A 45 7.69 25.72 6.20
N GLU A 46 8.43 24.73 6.67
CA GLU A 46 9.39 24.86 7.75
C GLU A 46 10.83 24.98 7.26
N THR A 47 11.69 25.55 8.11
CA THR A 47 13.13 25.67 7.82
C THR A 47 13.91 24.45 8.35
N GLY A 48 15.10 24.21 7.83
CA GLY A 48 15.96 23.10 8.30
C GLY A 48 15.89 21.81 7.46
N HIS A 49 15.06 21.78 6.41
CA HIS A 49 14.93 20.65 5.50
C HIS A 49 15.72 20.77 4.19
N LYS A 50 16.52 21.84 4.05
CA LYS A 50 17.29 22.10 2.84
C LYS A 50 18.30 20.96 2.57
N ASP A 51 18.34 20.51 1.33
CA ASP A 51 19.23 19.45 0.82
C ASP A 51 19.09 18.08 1.53
N ALA A 52 18.00 17.89 2.30
CA ALA A 52 17.72 16.64 3.00
C ALA A 52 17.00 15.62 2.10
N VAL A 53 17.22 14.34 2.39
CA VAL A 53 16.48 13.21 1.80
C VAL A 53 15.82 12.43 2.93
N TYR A 54 14.49 12.26 2.83
CA TYR A 54 13.70 11.53 3.83
C TYR A 54 13.08 10.29 3.20
N GLU A 55 13.35 9.13 3.79
CA GLU A 55 12.65 7.90 3.46
C GLU A 55 11.36 7.83 4.28
N LEU A 56 10.21 7.97 3.62
CA LEU A 56 8.91 7.99 4.28
C LEU A 56 8.25 6.62 4.19
N THR A 57 8.26 5.89 5.29
CA THR A 57 7.60 4.58 5.41
C THR A 57 6.55 4.60 6.51
N GLY A 58 5.47 3.82 6.33
CA GLY A 58 4.54 3.53 7.40
C GLY A 58 5.10 2.49 8.37
N GLU A 59 4.22 1.76 9.04
CA GLU A 59 4.56 0.69 9.99
C GLU A 59 5.53 -0.35 9.40
N ALA A 60 6.13 -1.16 10.29
CA ALA A 60 7.00 -2.26 9.88
C ALA A 60 6.33 -3.14 8.81
N GLY A 61 7.15 -3.65 7.87
CA GLY A 61 6.64 -4.30 6.66
C GLY A 61 5.70 -5.49 6.95
N MET A 62 4.49 -5.41 6.39
CA MET A 62 3.44 -6.43 6.53
C MET A 62 3.46 -7.38 5.34
N THR A 63 3.26 -8.67 5.60
CA THR A 63 2.92 -9.65 4.56
C THR A 63 1.58 -9.31 3.93
N GLN A 64 1.34 -9.74 2.69
CA GLN A 64 0.04 -9.50 2.06
C GLN A 64 -1.08 -10.29 2.74
N THR A 65 -0.78 -11.42 3.38
CA THR A 65 -1.73 -12.14 4.22
C THR A 65 -2.13 -11.33 5.46
N GLU A 66 -1.19 -10.65 6.12
CA GLU A 66 -1.49 -9.72 7.23
C GLU A 66 -2.32 -8.53 6.74
N VAL A 67 -2.00 -7.97 5.57
CA VAL A 67 -2.79 -6.91 4.91
C VAL A 67 -4.23 -7.38 4.66
N ALA A 68 -4.41 -8.54 4.05
CA ALA A 68 -5.74 -9.12 3.77
C ALA A 68 -6.54 -9.36 5.07
N ALA A 69 -5.91 -9.83 6.13
CA ALA A 69 -6.57 -10.03 7.42
C ALA A 69 -7.08 -8.70 8.01
N VAL A 70 -6.29 -7.62 7.95
CA VAL A 70 -6.71 -6.30 8.43
C VAL A 70 -7.84 -5.72 7.57
N LEU A 71 -7.76 -5.89 6.24
CA LEU A 71 -8.83 -5.51 5.32
C LEU A 71 -10.13 -6.26 5.63
N GLY A 72 -10.05 -7.57 5.87
CA GLY A 72 -11.20 -8.39 6.20
C GLY A 72 -11.86 -8.00 7.52
N HIS A 73 -11.06 -7.68 8.54
CA HIS A 73 -11.59 -7.17 9.80
C HIS A 73 -12.35 -5.85 9.61
N ALA A 74 -11.80 -4.91 8.83
CA ALA A 74 -12.46 -3.64 8.54
C ALA A 74 -13.73 -3.81 7.68
N ALA A 75 -13.70 -4.71 6.69
CA ALA A 75 -14.82 -4.98 5.79
C ALA A 75 -15.92 -5.87 6.41
N GLY A 76 -15.69 -6.43 7.60
CA GLY A 76 -16.63 -7.35 8.25
C GLY A 76 -16.78 -8.70 7.53
N ARG A 77 -15.76 -9.14 6.78
CA ARG A 77 -15.77 -10.40 6.03
C ARG A 77 -14.39 -11.03 5.91
N THR A 78 -14.33 -12.32 5.59
CA THR A 78 -13.06 -12.96 5.22
C THR A 78 -12.54 -12.38 3.90
N VAL A 79 -11.29 -11.94 3.89
CA VAL A 79 -10.56 -11.48 2.71
C VAL A 79 -9.32 -12.36 2.56
N MET A 80 -9.14 -12.94 1.37
CA MET A 80 -8.01 -13.81 1.04
C MET A 80 -7.11 -13.15 -0.01
N VAL A 81 -5.81 -13.42 0.09
CA VAL A 81 -4.84 -13.02 -0.94
C VAL A 81 -5.00 -13.93 -2.15
N GLU A 82 -5.09 -13.34 -3.34
CA GLU A 82 -5.02 -14.04 -4.63
C GLU A 82 -3.69 -13.69 -5.29
N GLU A 83 -2.72 -14.61 -5.26
CA GLU A 83 -1.47 -14.45 -5.98
C GLU A 83 -1.74 -14.56 -7.49
N THR A 84 -1.79 -13.40 -8.16
CA THR A 84 -2.03 -13.31 -9.60
C THR A 84 -0.71 -13.53 -10.34
N ALA A 85 -0.69 -14.43 -11.33
CA ALA A 85 0.48 -14.59 -12.18
C ALA A 85 0.84 -13.25 -12.85
N VAL A 86 2.11 -12.85 -12.83
CA VAL A 86 2.56 -11.56 -13.37
C VAL A 86 2.16 -11.38 -14.84
N GLU A 87 2.18 -12.46 -15.63
CA GLU A 87 1.74 -12.43 -17.03
C GLU A 87 0.24 -12.21 -17.19
N ASP A 88 -0.57 -12.70 -16.25
CA ASP A 88 -2.02 -12.47 -16.25
C ASP A 88 -2.32 -11.01 -15.86
N TRP A 89 -1.63 -10.51 -14.84
CA TRP A 89 -1.67 -9.09 -14.47
C TRP A 89 -1.24 -8.19 -15.63
N ARG A 90 -0.15 -8.54 -16.35
CA ARG A 90 0.34 -7.82 -17.53
C ARG A 90 -0.74 -7.73 -18.61
N ARG A 91 -1.42 -8.85 -18.93
CA ARG A 91 -2.50 -8.88 -19.92
C ARG A 91 -3.67 -8.00 -19.50
N GLN A 92 -4.08 -8.07 -18.24
CA GLN A 92 -5.18 -7.27 -17.69
C GLN A 92 -4.83 -5.77 -17.68
N ALA A 93 -3.61 -5.39 -17.30
CA ALA A 93 -3.16 -4.01 -17.26
C ALA A 93 -3.15 -3.37 -18.66
N ILE A 94 -2.66 -4.10 -19.68
CA ILE A 94 -2.68 -3.63 -21.08
C ILE A 94 -4.13 -3.51 -21.58
N ALA A 95 -4.99 -4.49 -21.28
CA ALA A 95 -6.40 -4.43 -21.65
C ALA A 95 -7.14 -3.27 -20.96
N GLY A 96 -6.71 -2.90 -19.75
CA GLY A 96 -7.18 -1.72 -19.00
C GLY A 96 -6.59 -0.39 -19.46
N GLY A 97 -5.80 -0.35 -20.54
CA GLY A 97 -5.28 0.87 -21.15
C GLY A 97 -3.92 1.34 -20.62
N MET A 98 -3.25 0.56 -19.77
CA MET A 98 -1.91 0.91 -19.27
C MET A 98 -0.86 0.82 -20.39
N GLY A 99 0.01 1.83 -20.49
CA GLY A 99 1.07 1.86 -21.49
C GLY A 99 2.14 0.80 -21.26
N ARG A 100 2.75 0.26 -22.33
CA ARG A 100 3.77 -0.81 -22.25
C ARG A 100 4.93 -0.49 -21.30
N TYR A 101 5.39 0.76 -21.28
CA TYR A 101 6.46 1.21 -20.39
C TYR A 101 6.06 1.14 -18.90
N GLN A 102 4.85 1.57 -18.56
CA GLN A 102 4.31 1.50 -17.20
C GLN A 102 4.18 0.04 -16.75
N VAL A 103 3.63 -0.81 -17.63
CA VAL A 103 3.50 -2.25 -17.38
C VAL A 103 4.86 -2.88 -17.12
N ASP A 104 5.86 -2.63 -17.97
CA ASP A 104 7.21 -3.18 -17.78
C ASP A 104 7.83 -2.72 -16.44
N THR A 105 7.70 -1.43 -16.14
CA THR A 105 8.19 -0.84 -14.88
C THR A 105 7.58 -1.52 -13.66
N LEU A 106 6.24 -1.69 -13.64
CA LEU A 106 5.55 -2.33 -12.53
C LEU A 106 5.91 -3.83 -12.42
N THR A 107 6.04 -4.55 -13.54
CA THR A 107 6.46 -5.97 -13.49
C THR A 107 7.86 -6.15 -12.89
N ARG A 108 8.81 -5.25 -13.20
CA ARG A 108 10.15 -5.26 -12.55
C ARG A 108 10.07 -4.93 -11.07
N MET A 109 9.22 -3.98 -10.69
CA MET A 109 8.98 -3.63 -9.30
C MET A 109 8.37 -4.79 -8.50
N PHE A 110 7.42 -5.55 -9.08
CA PHE A 110 6.86 -6.74 -8.45
C PHE A 110 7.91 -7.83 -8.24
N ALA A 111 8.78 -8.07 -9.23
CA ALA A 111 9.88 -9.02 -9.08
C ALA A 111 10.84 -8.61 -7.96
N TYR A 112 11.14 -7.32 -7.82
CA TYR A 112 11.95 -6.82 -6.72
C TYR A 112 11.27 -7.03 -5.36
N TYR A 113 9.98 -6.71 -5.26
CA TYR A 113 9.21 -6.95 -4.03
C TYR A 113 9.17 -8.41 -3.64
N ASP A 114 8.97 -9.31 -4.60
CA ASP A 114 8.93 -10.74 -4.33
C ASP A 114 10.26 -11.27 -3.78
N ALA A 115 11.37 -10.80 -4.35
CA ALA A 115 12.71 -11.22 -3.95
C ALA A 115 13.23 -10.57 -2.65
N HIS A 116 12.86 -9.32 -2.38
CA HIS A 116 13.51 -8.50 -1.34
C HIS A 116 12.54 -7.85 -0.34
N GLY A 117 11.24 -7.87 -0.62
CA GLY A 117 10.27 -7.03 0.07
C GLY A 117 10.53 -5.54 -0.18
N LEU A 118 9.88 -4.70 0.63
CA LEU A 118 10.13 -3.28 0.70
C LEU A 118 9.84 -2.81 2.11
N THR A 119 10.87 -2.70 2.94
CA THR A 119 10.74 -2.31 4.35
C THR A 119 11.58 -1.07 4.61
N GLY A 120 11.16 -0.25 5.56
CA GLY A 120 11.96 0.89 6.01
C GLY A 120 11.68 1.24 7.46
N ASN A 121 12.22 2.37 7.89
CA ASN A 121 12.17 2.81 9.27
C ASN A 121 11.04 3.85 9.47
N PRO A 122 9.98 3.54 10.24
CA PRO A 122 8.85 4.45 10.45
C PRO A 122 9.23 5.73 11.22
N ASN A 123 10.40 5.75 11.87
CA ASN A 123 10.80 6.88 12.71
C ASN A 123 10.93 8.18 11.92
N VAL A 124 11.42 8.13 10.67
CA VAL A 124 11.59 9.35 9.86
C VAL A 124 10.25 10.03 9.64
N LEU A 125 9.23 9.25 9.25
CA LEU A 125 7.88 9.77 9.06
C LEU A 125 7.29 10.29 10.38
N ARG A 126 7.44 9.54 11.47
CA ARG A 126 6.98 9.96 12.80
C ARG A 126 7.61 11.28 13.25
N TRP A 127 8.92 11.45 13.05
CA TRP A 127 9.63 12.67 13.44
C TRP A 127 9.14 13.89 12.67
N LEU A 128 8.89 13.74 11.37
CA LEU A 128 8.40 14.82 10.52
C LEU A 128 6.92 15.16 10.77
N LEU A 129 6.10 14.17 11.13
CA LEU A 129 4.70 14.37 11.48
C LEU A 129 4.49 14.95 12.90
N GLY A 130 5.41 14.67 13.83
CA GLY A 130 5.20 14.99 15.26
C GLY A 130 4.14 14.12 15.95
N ARG A 131 3.65 13.07 15.29
CA ARG A 131 2.69 12.08 15.78
C ARG A 131 2.99 10.71 15.19
N GLU A 132 2.38 9.66 15.74
CA GLU A 132 2.47 8.33 15.11
C GLU A 132 1.86 8.36 13.69
N PRO A 133 2.51 7.71 12.70
CA PRO A 133 1.94 7.51 11.38
C PRO A 133 0.61 6.76 11.45
N THR A 134 -0.21 6.94 10.42
CA THR A 134 -1.47 6.22 10.27
C THR A 134 -1.18 4.73 10.14
N SER A 135 -1.70 3.93 11.07
CA SER A 135 -1.60 2.46 10.98
C SER A 135 -2.44 1.91 9.84
N PHE A 136 -2.04 0.75 9.31
CA PHE A 136 -2.81 0.14 8.24
C PHE A 136 -4.24 -0.22 8.69
N ALA A 137 -4.44 -0.53 9.97
CA ALA A 137 -5.76 -0.78 10.54
C ALA A 137 -6.65 0.48 10.59
N SER A 138 -6.09 1.64 10.91
CA SER A 138 -6.82 2.91 10.88
C SER A 138 -7.20 3.31 9.45
N PHE A 139 -6.26 3.15 8.51
CA PHE A 139 -6.54 3.28 7.08
C PHE A 139 -7.66 2.34 6.62
N ALA A 140 -7.57 1.05 6.94
CA ALA A 140 -8.55 0.06 6.51
C ALA A 140 -9.94 0.38 7.06
N ARG A 141 -10.07 0.77 8.33
CA ARG A 141 -11.35 1.22 8.90
C ARG A 141 -11.92 2.43 8.16
N ARG A 142 -11.08 3.42 7.84
CA ARG A 142 -11.52 4.62 7.11
C ARG A 142 -12.09 4.30 5.73
N GLU A 143 -11.47 3.36 5.01
CA GLU A 143 -11.78 3.14 3.59
C GLU A 143 -12.73 1.95 3.32
N PHE A 144 -12.81 0.98 4.25
CA PHE A 144 -13.51 -0.30 4.04
C PHE A 144 -14.63 -0.58 5.04
N SER A 145 -14.84 0.24 6.08
CA SER A 145 -15.98 0.04 6.98
C SER A 145 -17.29 0.14 6.19
N PRO A 146 -18.26 -0.75 6.44
CA PRO A 146 -19.60 -0.58 5.89
C PRO A 146 -20.17 0.76 6.37
N GLU A 147 -20.86 1.48 5.49
CA GLU A 147 -21.59 2.68 5.90
C GLU A 147 -22.58 2.29 7.01
N SER A 148 -22.53 3.00 8.13
CA SER A 148 -23.56 2.88 9.17
C SER A 148 -24.89 3.27 8.53
N GLY A 149 -25.74 2.29 8.23
CA GLY A 149 -27.10 2.51 7.75
C GLY A 149 -27.98 3.23 8.76
#